data_AF-A0A370GYU5-F1
#
_entry.id   AF-A0A370GYU5-F1
#
_cell.length_a   1.000
_cell.length_b   1.000
_cell.length_c   1.000
_cell.angle_alpha   90.00
_cell.angle_beta   90.00
_cell.angle_gamma   90.00
#
_symmetry.space_group_name_H-M   'P 1'
#
loop_
_entity.id
_entity.type
_entity.pdbx_description
1 polymer ?
#
loop_
_entity_poly.entity_id
_entity_poly.type
_entity_poly.pdbx_seq_one_letter_code
_entity_poly.pdbx_strand_id
1 'polypeptide(L)'
;MKAGVTKGFVLLTVLFFLQLLAFMSLQSLMNISLTTRINGDAWLHELNLRTAGKILREVESNFLQREHCSIPVTPAEELAKNPLSWWMAHSCSGNLAGIQYHYVVEFLGEAICTLIRKNENNHLVMAEYYRITLLYWPERDREAAILLQSTWVRAGREASPCQPYHLVLSGRQMWRQIR
;
A
#
# COMPACT_ATOMS: atom_id res chain seq x y z
N MET A 1 55.00 27.33 47.31
CA MET A 1 53.65 26.69 47.43
C MET A 1 52.95 26.74 46.08
N LYS A 2 52.51 25.58 45.59
CA LYS A 2 52.01 25.29 44.24
C LYS A 2 50.64 25.93 43.96
N ALA A 3 50.62 27.19 43.53
CA ALA A 3 49.36 27.86 43.13
C ALA A 3 48.95 27.59 41.66
N GLY A 4 49.89 27.23 40.79
CA GLY A 4 49.63 26.95 39.37
C GLY A 4 49.07 25.55 39.10
N VAL A 5 49.45 24.55 39.91
CA VAL A 5 49.08 23.14 39.69
C VAL A 5 47.59 22.91 39.96
N THR A 6 47.03 23.53 40.99
CA THR A 6 45.59 23.44 41.33
C THR A 6 44.70 24.10 40.28
N LYS A 7 45.10 25.26 39.74
CA LYS A 7 44.33 25.94 38.68
C LYS A 7 44.34 25.15 37.36
N GLY A 8 45.49 24.54 37.00
CA GLY A 8 45.60 23.69 35.82
C GLY A 8 44.75 22.41 35.92
N PHE A 9 44.70 21.79 37.11
CA PHE A 9 43.87 20.61 37.34
C PHE A 9 42.36 20.90 37.28
N VAL A 10 41.93 22.05 37.80
CA VAL A 10 40.54 22.51 37.69
C VAL A 10 40.17 22.77 36.22
N LEU A 11 41.05 23.42 35.45
CA LEU A 11 40.84 23.67 34.03
C LEU A 11 40.70 22.35 33.23
N LEU A 12 41.56 21.38 33.49
CA LEU A 12 41.52 20.07 32.83
C LEU A 12 40.22 19.33 33.15
N THR A 13 39.79 19.36 34.41
CA THR A 13 38.51 18.78 34.84
C THR A 13 37.33 19.43 34.11
N VAL A 14 37.30 20.76 34.02
CA VAL A 14 36.23 21.50 33.31
C VAL A 14 36.23 21.17 31.81
N LEU A 15 37.41 21.12 31.17
CA LEU A 15 37.54 20.75 29.76
C LEU A 15 37.04 19.33 29.50
N PHE A 16 37.34 18.39 30.40
CA PHE A 16 36.86 17.01 30.30
C PHE A 16 35.32 16.95 30.37
N PHE A 17 34.70 17.67 31.31
CA PHE A 17 33.25 17.75 31.40
C PHE A 17 32.62 18.47 30.19
N LEU A 18 33.23 19.53 29.67
CA LEU A 18 32.80 20.18 28.44
C LEU A 18 32.85 19.22 27.24
N GLN A 19 33.93 18.43 27.14
CA GLN A 19 34.07 17.44 26.08
C GLN A 19 33.01 16.35 26.19
N LEU A 20 32.75 15.84 27.40
CA LEU A 20 31.67 14.87 27.64
C LEU A 20 30.31 15.44 27.27
N LEU A 21 30.00 16.67 27.69
CA LEU A 21 28.75 17.35 27.32
C LEU A 21 28.63 17.50 25.81
N ALA A 22 29.70 17.93 25.12
CA ALA A 22 29.70 18.07 23.66
C ALA A 22 29.43 16.73 22.96
N PHE A 23 30.05 15.62 23.40
CA PHE A 23 29.79 14.30 22.85
C PHE A 23 28.35 13.82 23.11
N MET A 24 27.82 14.03 24.32
CA MET A 24 26.44 13.67 24.64
C MET A 24 25.43 14.48 23.83
N SER A 25 25.67 15.79 23.66
CA SER A 25 24.84 16.65 22.82
C SER A 25 24.87 16.20 21.36
N LEU A 26 26.06 15.93 20.81
CA LEU A 26 26.19 15.45 19.43
C LEU A 26 25.42 14.14 19.22
N GLN A 27 25.56 13.18 20.15
CA GLN A 27 24.84 11.92 20.09
C GLN A 27 23.31 12.12 20.14
N SER A 28 22.83 13.04 20.99
CA SER A 28 21.41 13.38 21.07
C SER A 28 20.90 13.99 19.75
N LEU A 29 21.64 14.92 19.16
CA LEU A 29 21.29 15.52 17.87
C LEU A 29 21.26 14.47 16.75
N MET A 30 22.23 13.54 16.70
CA MET A 30 22.23 12.46 15.72
C MET A 30 20.98 11.57 15.85
N ASN A 31 20.61 11.20 17.07
CA ASN A 31 19.41 10.40 17.33
C ASN A 31 18.13 11.14 16.93
N ILE A 32 18.02 12.42 17.26
CA ILE A 32 16.86 13.25 16.86
C ILE A 32 16.78 13.37 15.35
N SER A 33 17.90 13.61 14.66
CA SER A 33 17.95 13.69 13.20
C SER A 33 17.51 12.38 12.55
N LEU A 34 18.00 11.24 13.04
CA LEU A 34 17.64 9.93 12.53
C LEU A 34 16.15 9.63 12.76
N THR A 35 15.65 9.94 13.96
CA THR A 35 14.23 9.76 14.30
C THR A 35 13.32 10.63 13.43
N THR A 36 13.72 11.89 13.20
CA THR A 36 12.98 12.82 12.34
C THR A 36 12.92 12.33 10.90
N ARG A 37 14.02 11.77 10.39
CA ARG A 37 14.05 11.18 9.04
C ARG A 37 13.13 9.96 8.93
N ILE A 38 13.23 9.00 9.86
CA ILE A 38 12.36 7.82 9.88
C ILE A 38 10.88 8.22 9.93
N ASN A 39 10.55 9.19 10.78
CA ASN A 39 9.18 9.69 10.88
C ASN A 39 8.73 10.40 9.59
N GLY A 40 9.62 11.12 8.92
CA GLY A 40 9.36 11.72 7.61
C GLY A 40 9.07 10.69 6.54
N ASP A 41 9.87 9.63 6.46
CA ASP A 41 9.71 8.54 5.48
C ASP A 41 8.41 7.77 5.75
N ALA A 42 8.12 7.46 7.02
CA ALA A 42 6.87 6.82 7.42
C ALA A 42 5.63 7.67 7.10
N TRP A 43 5.71 8.98 7.35
CA TRP A 43 4.66 9.93 7.00
C TRP A 43 4.41 9.98 5.49
N LEU A 44 5.48 10.04 4.69
CA LEU A 44 5.39 10.06 3.24
C LEU A 44 4.79 8.75 2.70
N HIS A 45 5.19 7.61 3.25
CA HIS A 45 4.63 6.31 2.89
C HIS A 45 3.13 6.25 3.15
N GLU A 46 2.67 6.69 4.33
CA GLU A 46 1.25 6.72 4.68
C GLU A 46 0.46 7.66 3.75
N LEU A 47 1.02 8.82 3.38
CA LEU A 47 0.41 9.74 2.42
C LEU A 47 0.25 9.09 1.03
N ASN A 48 1.31 8.42 0.55
CA ASN A 48 1.29 7.69 -0.71
C ASN A 48 0.28 6.53 -0.68
N LEU A 49 0.23 5.78 0.42
CA LEU A 49 -0.70 4.68 0.62
C LEU A 49 -2.16 5.14 0.59
N ARG A 50 -2.47 6.27 1.24
CA ARG A 50 -3.81 6.89 1.18
C ARG A 50 -4.17 7.31 -0.24
N THR A 51 -3.22 7.86 -0.99
CA THR A 51 -3.44 8.27 -2.38
C THR A 51 -3.65 7.06 -3.29
N ALA A 52 -2.82 6.02 -3.18
CA ALA A 52 -3.00 4.75 -3.88
C ALA A 52 -4.36 4.11 -3.54
N GLY A 53 -4.79 4.18 -2.28
CA GLY A 53 -6.09 3.69 -1.84
C GLY A 53 -7.28 4.45 -2.46
N LYS A 54 -7.15 5.76 -2.70
CA LYS A 54 -8.15 6.55 -3.45
C LYS A 54 -8.22 6.10 -4.91
N ILE A 55 -7.06 5.96 -5.56
CA ILE A 55 -6.97 5.47 -6.94
C ILE A 55 -7.59 4.08 -7.07
N LEU A 56 -7.30 3.18 -6.13
CA LEU A 56 -7.87 1.83 -6.14
C LEU A 56 -9.41 1.85 -6.06
N ARG A 57 -9.99 2.72 -5.23
CA ARG A 57 -11.45 2.87 -5.15
C ARG A 57 -12.04 3.39 -6.46
N GLU A 58 -11.35 4.30 -7.14
CA GLU A 58 -11.78 4.82 -8.44
C GLU A 58 -11.72 3.73 -9.52
N VAL A 59 -10.64 2.93 -9.54
CA VAL A 59 -10.52 1.77 -10.42
C VAL A 59 -11.65 0.77 -10.15
N GLU A 60 -11.96 0.47 -8.88
CA GLU A 60 -13.07 -0.39 -8.50
C GLU A 60 -14.44 0.16 -8.91
N SER A 61 -14.68 1.48 -8.80
CA SER A 61 -15.96 2.05 -9.25
C SER A 61 -16.12 2.00 -10.77
N ASN A 62 -15.01 2.16 -11.50
CA ASN A 62 -15.00 2.08 -12.96
C ASN A 62 -14.94 0.63 -13.46
N PHE A 63 -14.70 -0.34 -12.57
CA PHE A 63 -14.63 -1.76 -12.90
C PHE A 63 -15.92 -2.29 -13.55
N LEU A 64 -17.07 -1.67 -13.31
CA LEU A 64 -18.33 -2.10 -13.93
C LEU A 64 -18.55 -1.54 -15.34
N GLN A 65 -17.76 -0.54 -15.77
CA GLN A 65 -18.11 0.31 -16.91
C GLN A 65 -17.18 0.18 -18.13
N ARG A 66 -16.01 -0.46 -17.99
CA ARG A 66 -14.98 -0.50 -19.04
C ARG A 66 -14.50 -1.92 -19.33
N GLU A 67 -13.92 -2.12 -20.51
CA GLU A 67 -13.11 -3.30 -20.77
C GLU A 67 -11.84 -3.23 -19.92
N HIS A 68 -11.50 -4.35 -19.27
CA HIS A 68 -10.39 -4.41 -18.32
C HIS A 68 -9.20 -5.13 -18.91
N CYS A 69 -8.02 -4.73 -18.45
CA CYS A 69 -6.78 -5.44 -18.71
C CYS A 69 -6.72 -6.69 -17.84
N SER A 70 -7.44 -7.71 -18.32
CA SER A 70 -7.54 -9.00 -17.66
C SER A 70 -6.29 -9.84 -17.92
N ILE A 71 -5.71 -10.39 -16.87
CA ILE A 71 -4.56 -11.29 -16.91
C ILE A 71 -4.92 -12.62 -16.26
N PRO A 72 -4.18 -13.71 -16.56
CA PRO A 72 -4.33 -14.96 -15.82
C PRO A 72 -4.00 -14.77 -14.33
N VAL A 73 -4.62 -15.59 -13.48
CA VAL A 73 -4.36 -15.57 -12.03
C VAL A 73 -2.89 -15.82 -11.76
N THR A 74 -2.21 -14.82 -11.22
CA THR A 74 -0.77 -14.78 -10.99
C THR A 74 -0.49 -14.53 -9.50
N PRO A 75 0.45 -15.21 -8.85
CA PRO A 75 0.81 -14.92 -7.47
C PRO A 75 1.19 -13.45 -7.27
N ALA A 76 0.75 -12.86 -6.16
CA ALA A 76 0.99 -11.44 -5.86
C ALA A 76 2.50 -11.10 -5.81
N GLU A 77 3.31 -12.01 -5.29
CA GLU A 77 4.77 -11.86 -5.21
C GLU A 77 5.45 -11.90 -6.59
N GLU A 78 4.87 -12.60 -7.56
CA GLU A 78 5.38 -12.63 -8.93
C GLU A 78 5.01 -11.33 -9.66
N LEU A 79 3.77 -10.85 -9.49
CA LEU A 79 3.34 -9.54 -10.01
C LEU A 79 4.21 -8.40 -9.47
N ALA A 80 4.59 -8.45 -8.19
CA ALA A 80 5.45 -7.44 -7.58
C ALA A 80 6.88 -7.41 -8.15
N LYS A 81 7.37 -8.52 -8.69
CA LYS A 81 8.70 -8.63 -9.31
C LYS A 81 8.74 -8.10 -10.74
N ASN A 82 7.58 -7.88 -11.37
CA ASN A 82 7.55 -7.42 -12.75
C ASN A 82 8.03 -5.97 -12.88
N PRO A 83 8.91 -5.66 -13.85
CA PRO A 83 9.39 -4.31 -14.07
C PRO A 83 8.27 -3.40 -14.61
N LEU A 84 8.45 -2.08 -14.49
CA LEU A 84 7.47 -1.10 -14.99
C LEU A 84 7.13 -1.31 -16.49
N SER A 85 8.10 -1.71 -17.30
CA SER A 85 7.87 -2.02 -18.73
C SER A 85 6.84 -3.13 -18.95
N TRP A 86 6.83 -4.15 -18.09
CA TRP A 86 5.83 -5.20 -18.13
C TRP A 86 4.44 -4.65 -17.81
N TRP A 87 4.34 -3.82 -16.77
CA TRP A 87 3.09 -3.15 -16.40
C TRP A 87 2.59 -2.27 -17.53
N MET A 88 3.44 -1.45 -18.15
CA MET A 88 3.05 -0.62 -19.28
C MET A 88 2.51 -1.42 -20.48
N ALA A 89 2.97 -2.66 -20.67
CA ALA A 89 2.57 -3.51 -21.79
C ALA A 89 1.30 -4.36 -21.51
N HIS A 90 1.08 -4.79 -20.27
CA HIS A 90 0.04 -5.79 -19.93
C HIS A 90 -1.07 -5.24 -19.02
N SER A 91 -0.96 -3.99 -18.57
CA SER A 91 -1.92 -3.38 -17.64
C SER A 91 -2.67 -2.23 -18.27
N CYS A 92 -3.76 -1.85 -17.62
CA CYS A 92 -4.48 -0.63 -17.92
C CYS A 92 -3.84 0.50 -17.14
N SER A 93 -3.63 1.65 -17.79
CA SER A 93 -3.07 2.82 -17.13
C SER A 93 -4.12 3.89 -16.90
N GLY A 94 -3.90 4.73 -15.89
CA GLY A 94 -4.64 5.96 -15.69
C GLY A 94 -3.76 7.04 -15.07
N ASN A 95 -4.34 8.22 -14.92
CA ASN A 95 -3.70 9.34 -14.25
C ASN A 95 -4.71 10.00 -13.32
N LEU A 96 -4.36 10.07 -12.03
CA LEU A 96 -5.15 10.81 -11.04
C LEU A 96 -4.30 11.94 -10.46
N ALA A 97 -4.72 13.18 -10.68
CA ALA A 97 -4.05 14.38 -10.18
C ALA A 97 -2.55 14.45 -10.53
N GLY A 98 -2.18 14.02 -11.73
CA GLY A 98 -0.80 14.00 -12.22
C GLY A 98 -0.05 12.70 -11.90
N ILE A 99 -0.62 11.80 -11.10
CA ILE A 99 0.04 10.55 -10.71
C ILE A 99 -0.37 9.43 -11.65
N GLN A 100 0.60 8.89 -12.37
CA GLN A 100 0.40 7.72 -13.22
C GLN A 100 0.26 6.46 -12.37
N TYR A 101 -0.69 5.61 -12.76
CA TYR A 101 -0.91 4.31 -12.14
C TYR A 101 -1.25 3.26 -13.18
N HIS A 102 -1.01 2.02 -12.80
CA HIS A 102 -1.23 0.83 -13.64
C HIS A 102 -2.07 -0.17 -12.87
N TYR A 103 -3.01 -0.85 -13.51
CA TYR A 103 -3.80 -1.89 -12.86
C TYR A 103 -4.12 -3.05 -13.79
N VAL A 104 -4.23 -4.22 -13.18
CA VAL A 104 -4.62 -5.48 -13.83
C VAL A 104 -5.78 -6.10 -13.08
N VAL A 105 -6.58 -6.90 -13.80
CA VAL A 105 -7.71 -7.62 -13.20
C VAL A 105 -7.54 -9.12 -13.45
N GLU A 106 -7.78 -9.91 -12.41
CA GLU A 106 -7.74 -11.36 -12.48
C GLU A 106 -9.11 -11.91 -12.11
N PHE A 107 -9.65 -12.82 -12.92
CA PHE A 107 -10.86 -13.55 -12.58
C PHE A 107 -10.50 -14.75 -11.69
N LEU A 108 -11.02 -14.77 -10.46
CA LEU A 108 -10.74 -15.83 -9.50
C LEU A 108 -11.74 -17.00 -9.60
N GLY A 109 -12.84 -16.80 -10.33
CA GLY A 109 -13.87 -17.81 -10.54
C GLY A 109 -15.22 -17.44 -9.93
N GLU A 110 -16.14 -18.39 -10.06
CA GLU A 110 -17.51 -18.32 -9.54
C GLU A 110 -17.63 -19.24 -8.32
N ALA A 111 -18.24 -18.73 -7.24
CA ALA A 111 -18.58 -19.55 -6.10
C ALA A 111 -20.07 -19.93 -6.16
N ILE A 112 -20.34 -21.17 -6.59
CA ILE A 112 -21.69 -21.70 -6.88
C ILE A 112 -22.62 -21.60 -5.66
N CYS A 113 -22.07 -21.71 -4.44
CA CYS A 113 -22.81 -21.66 -3.17
C CYS A 113 -22.75 -20.30 -2.48
N THR A 114 -22.20 -19.28 -3.14
CA THR A 114 -22.12 -17.93 -2.61
C THR A 114 -22.96 -16.99 -3.44
N LEU A 115 -23.96 -16.39 -2.79
CA LEU A 115 -25.04 -15.68 -3.44
C LEU A 115 -25.02 -14.20 -3.06
N ILE A 116 -25.34 -13.35 -4.04
CA ILE A 116 -25.54 -11.91 -3.86
C ILE A 116 -27.04 -11.64 -3.96
N ARG A 117 -27.56 -10.83 -3.04
CA ARG A 117 -28.95 -10.35 -3.11
C ARG A 117 -29.00 -9.19 -4.11
N LYS A 118 -29.66 -9.40 -5.25
CA LYS A 118 -29.67 -8.43 -6.36
C LYS A 118 -30.66 -7.28 -6.17
N ASN A 119 -31.71 -7.43 -5.35
CA ASN A 119 -32.73 -6.40 -5.04
C ASN A 119 -33.64 -6.81 -3.86
N GLU A 120 -34.58 -5.93 -3.45
CA GLU A 120 -35.62 -6.17 -2.42
C GLU A 120 -36.49 -7.42 -2.69
N ASN A 121 -36.62 -7.84 -3.94
CA ASN A 121 -37.37 -9.04 -4.35
C ASN A 121 -36.62 -10.38 -4.09
N ASN A 122 -35.50 -10.37 -3.36
CA ASN A 122 -34.73 -11.58 -3.01
C ASN A 122 -34.21 -12.42 -4.20
N HIS A 123 -34.02 -11.83 -5.38
CA HIS A 123 -33.36 -12.54 -6.48
C HIS A 123 -31.90 -12.80 -6.11
N LEU A 124 -31.56 -14.08 -5.98
CA LEU A 124 -30.21 -14.56 -5.65
C LEU A 124 -29.45 -14.83 -6.94
N VAL A 125 -28.26 -14.28 -7.05
CA VAL A 125 -27.32 -14.51 -8.16
C VAL A 125 -25.99 -14.98 -7.63
N MET A 126 -25.24 -15.73 -8.43
CA MET A 126 -23.92 -16.21 -8.03
C MET A 126 -22.93 -15.04 -7.86
N ALA A 127 -21.99 -15.21 -6.94
CA ALA A 127 -20.86 -14.30 -6.76
C ALA A 127 -19.72 -14.68 -7.71
N GLU A 128 -19.34 -13.73 -8.57
CA GLU A 128 -18.11 -13.79 -9.37
C GLU A 128 -17.02 -12.99 -8.65
N TYR A 129 -15.87 -13.64 -8.43
CA TYR A 129 -14.74 -13.06 -7.70
C TYR A 129 -13.67 -12.54 -8.65
N TYR A 130 -13.22 -11.33 -8.38
CA TYR A 130 -12.16 -10.65 -9.11
C TYR A 130 -11.07 -10.20 -8.15
N ARG A 131 -9.85 -10.15 -8.65
CA ARG A 131 -8.72 -9.53 -7.97
C ARG A 131 -8.20 -8.38 -8.82
N ILE A 132 -8.20 -7.19 -8.25
CA ILE A 132 -7.69 -5.99 -8.89
C ILE A 132 -6.36 -5.68 -8.23
N THR A 133 -5.29 -5.68 -9.00
CA THR A 133 -3.96 -5.32 -8.52
C THR A 133 -3.55 -4.00 -9.15
N LEU A 134 -3.25 -3.01 -8.31
CA LEU A 134 -2.86 -1.65 -8.65
C LEU A 134 -1.38 -1.45 -8.33
N LEU A 135 -0.61 -0.99 -9.31
CA LEU A 135 0.71 -0.41 -9.13
C LEU A 135 0.58 1.12 -9.10
N TYR A 136 0.93 1.70 -7.96
CA TYR A 136 1.12 3.13 -7.77
C TYR A 136 2.61 3.46 -7.88
N TRP A 137 2.95 4.38 -8.79
CA TRP A 137 4.33 4.76 -9.07
C TRP A 137 4.49 6.29 -8.97
N PRO A 138 4.89 6.83 -7.80
CA PRO A 138 5.03 8.27 -7.64
C PRO A 138 6.27 8.78 -8.40
N GLU A 139 6.11 9.83 -9.21
CA GLU A 139 7.20 10.37 -10.04
C GLU A 139 8.41 10.85 -9.23
N ARG A 140 8.18 11.39 -8.03
CA ARG A 140 9.21 11.99 -7.17
C ARG A 140 9.98 10.98 -6.32
N ASP A 141 9.47 9.77 -6.16
CA ASP A 141 10.05 8.76 -5.26
C ASP A 141 9.88 7.35 -5.85
N ARG A 142 10.66 7.05 -6.87
CA ARG A 142 10.56 5.79 -7.63
C ARG A 142 10.87 4.54 -6.81
N GLU A 143 11.55 4.68 -5.67
CA GLU A 143 11.80 3.58 -4.75
C GLU A 143 10.58 3.25 -3.87
N ALA A 144 9.58 4.13 -3.83
CA ALA A 144 8.35 3.97 -3.06
C ALA A 144 7.17 3.45 -3.90
N ALA A 145 7.42 2.56 -4.86
CA ALA A 145 6.35 1.89 -5.59
C ALA A 145 5.44 1.14 -4.61
N ILE A 146 4.12 1.37 -4.70
CA ILE A 146 3.14 0.72 -3.83
C ILE A 146 2.27 -0.19 -4.70
N LEU A 147 2.25 -1.47 -4.37
CA LEU A 147 1.29 -2.40 -4.93
C LEU A 147 0.15 -2.63 -3.95
N LEU A 148 -1.07 -2.35 -4.41
CA LEU A 148 -2.29 -2.66 -3.70
C LEU A 148 -3.05 -3.74 -4.43
N GLN A 149 -3.67 -4.63 -3.67
CA GLN A 149 -4.51 -5.68 -4.22
C GLN A 149 -5.84 -5.66 -3.51
N SER A 150 -6.94 -5.65 -4.27
CA SER A 150 -8.29 -5.79 -3.76
C SER A 150 -8.96 -7.02 -4.33
N THR A 151 -9.72 -7.72 -3.48
CA THR A 151 -10.69 -8.72 -3.93
C THR A 151 -12.05 -8.06 -4.03
N TRP A 152 -12.67 -8.16 -5.20
CA TRP A 152 -13.93 -7.52 -5.54
C TRP A 152 -14.93 -8.58 -6.00
N VAL A 153 -16.20 -8.41 -5.61
CA VAL A 153 -17.28 -9.37 -5.91
C VAL A 153 -18.38 -8.70 -6.71
N ARG A 154 -18.78 -9.35 -7.80
CA ARG A 154 -19.86 -8.88 -8.66
C ARG A 154 -20.94 -9.93 -8.83
N ALA A 155 -22.14 -9.46 -9.13
CA ALA A 155 -23.26 -10.32 -9.51
C ALA A 155 -22.98 -10.98 -10.86
N GLY A 156 -22.91 -12.30 -10.84
CA GLY A 156 -22.79 -13.13 -12.04
C GLY A 156 -24.16 -13.61 -12.53
N ARG A 157 -24.18 -14.88 -12.95
CA ARG A 157 -25.37 -15.57 -13.48
C ARG A 157 -26.36 -15.97 -12.39
N GLU A 158 -27.53 -16.44 -12.80
CA GLU A 158 -28.56 -16.94 -11.88
C GLU A 158 -28.02 -18.07 -10.99
N ALA A 159 -28.49 -18.08 -9.74
CA ALA A 159 -28.04 -19.05 -8.75
C ALA A 159 -28.42 -20.49 -9.12
N SER A 160 -27.46 -21.40 -9.00
CA SER A 160 -27.73 -22.84 -9.00
C SER A 160 -28.14 -23.28 -7.60
N PRO A 161 -28.95 -24.34 -7.46
CA PRO A 161 -29.36 -24.84 -6.16
C PRO A 161 -28.13 -25.34 -5.38
N CYS A 162 -27.81 -24.69 -4.26
CA CYS A 162 -26.82 -25.14 -3.29
C CYS A 162 -27.34 -24.96 -1.86
N GLN A 163 -27.12 -25.96 -1.00
CA GLN A 163 -27.36 -25.89 0.44
C GLN A 163 -26.18 -26.53 1.19
N PRO A 164 -25.60 -25.87 2.21
CA PRO A 164 -25.89 -24.50 2.66
C PRO A 164 -25.38 -23.45 1.65
N TYR A 165 -26.05 -22.29 1.58
CA TYR A 165 -25.57 -21.14 0.82
C TYR A 165 -25.06 -20.03 1.74
N HIS A 166 -24.13 -19.23 1.24
CA HIS A 166 -23.58 -18.07 1.93
C HIS A 166 -23.97 -16.79 1.21
N LEU A 167 -24.39 -15.77 1.95
CA LEU A 167 -24.72 -14.45 1.38
C LEU A 167 -23.51 -13.53 1.46
N VAL A 168 -23.19 -12.87 0.35
CA VAL A 168 -22.16 -11.82 0.27
C VAL A 168 -22.69 -10.57 -0.39
N LEU A 169 -22.10 -9.43 -0.05
CA LEU A 169 -22.43 -8.15 -0.66
C LEU A 169 -21.55 -7.95 -1.90
N SER A 170 -22.12 -7.37 -2.97
CA SER A 170 -21.30 -6.92 -4.10
C SER A 170 -20.40 -5.76 -3.68
N GLY A 171 -19.20 -5.70 -4.26
CA GLY A 171 -18.20 -4.70 -3.94
C GLY A 171 -16.90 -5.31 -3.42
N ARG A 172 -16.07 -4.43 -2.84
CA ARG A 172 -14.80 -4.80 -2.22
C ARG A 172 -15.03 -5.71 -1.00
N GLN A 173 -14.45 -6.90 -1.02
CA GLN A 173 -14.46 -7.83 0.11
C GLN A 173 -13.25 -7.62 1.02
N MET A 174 -12.09 -7.39 0.42
CA MET A 174 -10.85 -7.13 1.13
C MET A 174 -9.88 -6.33 0.27
N TRP A 175 -8.88 -5.74 0.92
CA TRP A 175 -7.72 -5.19 0.25
C TRP A 175 -6.48 -5.38 1.11
N ARG A 176 -5.31 -5.39 0.48
CA ARG A 176 -4.00 -5.47 1.13
C ARG A 176 -2.94 -4.73 0.32
N GLN A 177 -1.90 -4.30 0.99
CA GLN A 177 -0.65 -3.90 0.35
C GLN A 177 0.22 -5.13 0.15
N ILE A 178 0.80 -5.28 -1.04
CA ILE A 178 1.81 -6.29 -1.32
C ILE A 178 3.16 -5.66 -0.98
N ARG A 179 3.96 -6.37 -0.17
CA ARG A 179 5.32 -5.99 0.20
C ARG A 179 6.33 -6.62 -0.74
#